data_AF-A0A0J9XE32-F1
#
_entry.id   AF-A0A0J9XE32-F1
#
_cell.length_a   1.000
_cell.length_b   1.000
_cell.length_c   1.000
_cell.angle_alpha   90.00
_cell.angle_beta   90.00
_cell.angle_gamma   90.00
#
_symmetry.space_group_name_H-M   'P 1'
#
loop_
_entity.id
_entity.type
_entity.pdbx_description
1 polymer ?
#
loop_
_entity_poly.entity_id
_entity_poly.type
_entity_poly.pdbx_seq_one_letter_code
_entity_poly.pdbx_strand_id
1 'polypeptide(L)'
;MSVVDFELDVLDKHEQETILSSFNADVAFELGSLIRQRCLEYSQPVTINITLANQQVFFHALSRPGTNLDNQHWIQRKQRTVLRFGRSSFYMGTKLRKQGRTIETAFQIRDYEQYSVHGGGFPIRVRGTEGVVGVIAVSGLRQDLDHLVIYEALKAYIAANQPAPTTAGITKGLNDTGI
;
A
#
# COMPACT_ATOMS: atom_id res chain seq x y z
N MET A 1 19.39 -7.75 11.79
CA MET A 1 19.16 -7.31 10.39
C MET A 1 19.15 -5.79 10.37
N SER A 2 20.02 -5.18 9.55
CA SER A 2 20.01 -3.73 9.31
C SER A 2 18.68 -3.29 8.71
N VAL A 3 18.26 -2.06 8.99
CA VAL A 3 17.11 -1.42 8.33
C VAL A 3 17.41 -1.39 6.83
N VAL A 4 16.52 -1.94 6.01
CA VAL A 4 16.62 -1.78 4.55
C VAL A 4 16.00 -0.41 4.23
N ASP A 5 16.81 0.53 3.76
CA ASP A 5 16.30 1.77 3.18
C ASP A 5 16.14 1.54 1.67
N PHE A 6 14.92 1.74 1.15
CA PHE A 6 14.66 1.61 -0.28
C PHE A 6 14.90 2.94 -0.97
N GLU A 7 15.55 2.88 -2.13
CA GLU A 7 15.66 4.00 -3.05
C GLU A 7 14.27 4.45 -3.55
N LEU A 8 14.11 5.74 -3.86
CA LEU A 8 12.83 6.30 -4.29
C LEU A 8 12.27 5.60 -5.53
N ASP A 9 13.14 5.26 -6.50
CA ASP A 9 12.75 4.56 -7.73
C ASP A 9 12.18 3.15 -7.45
N VAL A 10 12.66 2.48 -6.39
CA VAL A 10 12.14 1.18 -5.95
C VAL A 10 10.74 1.36 -5.37
N LEU A 11 10.55 2.37 -4.52
CA LEU A 11 9.25 2.68 -3.93
C LEU A 11 8.25 3.19 -4.98
N ASP A 12 8.71 3.89 -6.01
CA ASP A 12 7.90 4.26 -7.18
C ASP A 12 7.40 3.02 -7.93
N LYS A 13 8.29 2.07 -8.21
CA LYS A 13 7.90 0.79 -8.82
C LYS A 13 6.90 0.02 -7.96
N HIS A 14 7.12 -0.02 -6.64
CA HIS A 14 6.18 -0.67 -5.73
C HIS A 14 4.76 -0.11 -5.88
N GLU A 15 4.60 1.22 -5.89
CA GLU A 15 3.30 1.86 -6.02
C GLU A 15 2.68 1.72 -7.43
N GLN A 16 3.51 1.64 -8.48
CA GLN A 16 3.05 1.46 -9.88
C GLN A 16 2.60 0.03 -10.18
N GLU A 17 3.27 -0.97 -9.61
CA GLU A 17 2.94 -2.39 -9.81
C GLU A 17 1.65 -2.82 -9.10
N THR A 18 1.17 -2.02 -8.14
CA THR A 18 0.03 -2.39 -7.27
C THR A 18 -1.26 -1.62 -7.57
N ILE A 19 -1.48 -1.18 -8.81
CA ILE A 19 -2.73 -0.53 -9.23
C ILE A 19 -3.80 -1.60 -9.48
N LEU A 20 -4.90 -1.54 -8.72
CA LEU A 20 -6.01 -2.49 -8.81
C LEU A 20 -6.91 -2.20 -10.02
N SER A 21 -7.61 -3.22 -10.52
CA SER A 21 -8.66 -3.08 -11.54
C SER A 21 -9.97 -2.55 -10.96
N SER A 22 -10.30 -2.93 -9.72
CA SER A 22 -11.46 -2.47 -8.96
C SER A 22 -11.15 -2.50 -7.46
N PHE A 23 -11.97 -1.82 -6.65
CA PHE A 23 -11.86 -1.85 -5.19
C PHE A 23 -13.24 -1.74 -4.55
N ASN A 24 -13.61 -2.74 -3.74
CA ASN A 24 -14.86 -2.80 -2.99
C ASN A 24 -14.62 -3.49 -1.62
N ALA A 25 -15.70 -3.77 -0.87
CA ALA A 25 -15.61 -4.42 0.44
C ALA A 25 -14.98 -5.82 0.38
N ASP A 26 -15.30 -6.63 -0.63
CA ASP A 26 -14.76 -7.98 -0.80
C ASP A 26 -13.25 -7.94 -1.08
N VAL A 27 -12.82 -7.05 -1.99
CA VAL A 27 -11.40 -6.80 -2.28
C VAL A 27 -10.66 -6.38 -1.01
N ALA A 28 -11.24 -5.48 -0.22
CA ALA A 28 -10.64 -5.04 1.04
C ALA A 28 -10.54 -6.16 2.08
N PHE A 29 -11.57 -7.01 2.19
CA PHE A 29 -11.54 -8.14 3.12
C PHE A 29 -10.48 -9.18 2.74
N GLU A 30 -10.37 -9.51 1.45
CA GLU A 30 -9.37 -10.44 0.94
C GLU A 30 -7.95 -9.89 1.13
N LEU A 31 -7.71 -8.64 0.70
CA LEU A 31 -6.41 -7.96 0.90
C LEU A 31 -6.04 -7.88 2.37
N GLY A 32 -6.96 -7.46 3.24
CA GLY A 32 -6.74 -7.39 4.68
C GLY A 32 -6.36 -8.74 5.28
N SER A 33 -7.02 -9.81 4.82
CA SER A 33 -6.73 -11.18 5.23
C SER A 33 -5.36 -11.67 4.76
N LEU A 34 -5.00 -11.40 3.50
CA LEU A 34 -3.67 -11.72 2.94
C LEU A 34 -2.56 -11.01 3.71
N ILE A 35 -2.72 -9.71 3.99
CA ILE A 35 -1.74 -8.94 4.78
C ILE A 35 -1.62 -9.54 6.18
N ARG A 36 -2.75 -9.85 6.83
CA ARG A 36 -2.75 -10.48 8.15
C ARG A 36 -1.99 -11.81 8.13
N GLN A 37 -2.22 -12.65 7.11
CA GLN A 37 -1.54 -13.94 6.97
C GLN A 37 -0.01 -13.75 6.87
N ARG A 38 0.47 -12.81 6.05
CA ARG A 38 1.91 -12.48 5.98
C ARG A 38 2.45 -11.99 7.32
N CYS A 39 1.67 -11.19 8.05
CA CYS A 39 2.07 -10.71 9.37
C CYS A 39 2.19 -11.84 10.42
N LEU A 40 1.59 -13.01 10.21
CA LEU A 40 1.73 -14.15 11.14
C LEU A 40 3.12 -14.79 11.10
N GLU A 41 3.89 -14.58 10.03
CA GLU A 41 5.27 -15.06 9.90
C GLU A 41 6.23 -14.34 10.87
N TYR A 42 5.83 -13.18 11.39
CA TYR A 42 6.61 -12.37 12.32
C TYR A 42 6.15 -12.58 13.76
N SER A 43 7.07 -12.66 14.72
CA SER A 43 6.71 -12.88 16.13
C SER A 43 6.00 -11.69 16.78
N GLN A 44 6.17 -10.48 16.23
CA GLN A 44 5.63 -9.23 16.76
C GLN A 44 4.12 -9.08 16.51
N PRO A 45 3.38 -8.44 17.43
CA PRO A 45 1.98 -8.09 17.22
C PRO A 45 1.84 -6.92 16.24
N VAL A 46 0.91 -7.04 15.29
CA VAL A 46 0.71 -6.09 14.20
C VAL A 46 -0.77 -5.72 14.08
N THR A 47 -1.05 -4.42 13.91
CA THR A 47 -2.37 -3.89 13.56
C THR A 47 -2.43 -3.64 12.05
N ILE A 48 -3.50 -4.09 11.40
CA ILE A 48 -3.79 -3.91 9.99
C ILE A 48 -5.09 -3.12 9.85
N ASN A 49 -5.11 -2.12 8.98
CA ASN A 49 -6.30 -1.34 8.70
C ASN A 49 -6.41 -0.97 7.22
N ILE A 50 -7.63 -1.04 6.69
CA ILE A 50 -7.96 -0.59 5.33
C ILE A 50 -9.13 0.37 5.44
N THR A 51 -8.93 1.59 4.95
CA THR A 51 -9.87 2.70 5.10
C THR A 51 -9.99 3.46 3.78
N LEU A 52 -11.21 3.81 3.38
CA LEU A 52 -11.46 4.64 2.21
C LEU A 52 -10.99 6.08 2.40
N ALA A 53 -10.84 6.82 1.30
CA ALA A 53 -10.50 8.25 1.35
C ALA A 53 -11.52 9.10 2.13
N ASN A 54 -12.78 8.65 2.20
CA ASN A 54 -13.83 9.26 3.02
C ASN A 54 -13.80 8.82 4.51
N GLN A 55 -12.76 8.11 4.94
CA GLN A 55 -12.55 7.59 6.29
C GLN A 55 -13.45 6.41 6.71
N GLN A 56 -14.26 5.85 5.80
CA GLN A 56 -14.99 4.62 6.10
C GLN A 56 -14.02 3.43 6.19
N VAL A 57 -14.03 2.74 7.34
CA VAL A 57 -13.19 1.57 7.58
C VAL A 57 -13.81 0.34 6.92
N PHE A 58 -13.03 -0.33 6.06
CA PHE A 58 -13.44 -1.58 5.40
C PHE A 58 -12.84 -2.81 6.08
N PHE A 59 -11.66 -2.68 6.69
CA PHE A 59 -11.00 -3.77 7.39
C PHE A 59 -10.21 -3.26 8.59
N HIS A 60 -10.30 -3.96 9.71
CA HIS A 60 -9.44 -3.71 10.88
C HIS A 60 -9.20 -5.04 11.60
N ALA A 61 -7.94 -5.42 11.75
CA ALA A 61 -7.58 -6.67 12.42
C ALA A 61 -6.22 -6.59 13.09
N LEU A 62 -6.01 -7.49 14.04
CA LEU A 62 -4.74 -7.72 14.71
C LEU A 62 -4.17 -9.05 14.23
N SER A 63 -2.86 -9.12 13.98
CA SER A 63 -2.21 -10.37 13.60
C SER A 63 -2.26 -11.38 14.76
N ARG A 64 -1.94 -10.93 15.98
CA ARG A 64 -1.85 -11.74 17.21
C ARG A 64 -2.11 -10.85 18.45
N PRO A 65 -2.32 -11.44 19.64
CA PRO A 65 -2.42 -10.67 20.89
C PRO A 65 -1.16 -9.83 21.16
N GLY A 66 -1.34 -8.66 21.77
CA GLY A 66 -0.23 -7.80 22.25
C GLY A 66 -0.10 -6.43 21.58
N THR A 67 -0.98 -6.06 20.64
CA THR A 67 -1.08 -4.67 20.16
C THR A 67 -1.72 -3.77 21.21
N ASN A 68 -1.49 -2.46 21.13
CA ASN A 68 -2.08 -1.47 22.02
C ASN A 68 -2.57 -0.22 21.26
N LEU A 69 -3.05 0.77 21.99
CA LEU A 69 -3.62 2.00 21.40
C LEU A 69 -2.58 2.83 20.62
N ASP A 70 -1.29 2.74 20.95
CA ASP A 70 -0.23 3.41 20.19
C ASP A 70 -0.18 2.90 18.75
N ASN A 71 -0.40 1.61 18.50
CA ASN A 71 -0.50 1.08 17.14
C ASN A 71 -1.59 1.79 16.33
N GLN A 72 -2.75 2.07 16.94
CA GLN A 72 -3.85 2.79 16.30
C GLN A 72 -3.47 4.24 16.01
N HIS A 73 -2.73 4.91 16.92
CA HIS A 73 -2.20 6.25 16.65
C HIS A 73 -1.25 6.25 15.44
N TRP A 74 -0.34 5.27 15.34
CA TRP A 74 0.52 5.10 14.18
C TRP A 74 -0.26 4.86 12.88
N ILE A 75 -1.30 4.03 12.92
CA ILE A 75 -2.18 3.77 11.77
C ILE A 75 -2.78 5.08 11.24
N GLN A 76 -3.40 5.87 12.12
CA GLN A 76 -4.03 7.14 11.74
C GLN A 76 -3.02 8.14 11.16
N ARG A 77 -1.82 8.23 11.75
CA ARG A 77 -0.77 9.14 11.29
C ARG A 77 -0.23 8.75 9.91
N LYS A 78 -0.04 7.46 9.66
CA LYS A 78 0.37 6.94 8.35
C LYS A 78 -0.72 7.19 7.30
N GLN A 79 -1.99 7.01 7.66
CA GLN A 79 -3.13 7.30 6.79
C GLN A 79 -3.19 8.76 6.35
N ARG A 80 -3.08 9.69 7.30
CA ARG A 80 -3.09 11.14 7.00
C ARG A 80 -1.98 11.51 6.02
N THR A 81 -0.77 10.96 6.18
CA THR A 81 0.33 11.16 5.23
C THR A 81 -0.06 10.66 3.84
N VAL A 82 -0.54 9.42 3.73
CA VAL A 82 -0.85 8.83 2.42
C VAL A 82 -1.99 9.56 1.73
N LEU A 83 -3.07 9.88 2.44
CA LEU A 83 -4.22 10.59 1.88
C LEU A 83 -3.87 12.02 1.45
N ARG A 84 -3.02 12.73 2.21
CA ARG A 84 -2.62 14.10 1.90
C ARG A 84 -1.68 14.18 0.69
N PHE A 85 -0.69 13.29 0.61
CA PHE A 85 0.38 13.39 -0.38
C PHE A 85 0.22 12.43 -1.56
N GLY A 86 -0.74 11.50 -1.47
CA GLY A 86 -0.96 10.46 -2.47
C GLY A 86 0.19 9.47 -2.59
N ARG A 87 1.14 9.42 -1.65
CA ARG A 87 2.31 8.54 -1.72
C ARG A 87 2.39 7.67 -0.48
N SER A 88 3.04 6.52 -0.58
CA SER A 88 3.31 5.71 0.60
C SER A 88 4.07 6.53 1.65
N SER A 89 3.71 6.31 2.91
CA SER A 89 4.38 6.95 4.05
C SER A 89 5.89 6.70 4.05
N PHE A 90 6.33 5.52 3.58
CA PHE A 90 7.74 5.20 3.44
C PHE A 90 8.42 6.06 2.37
N TYR A 91 7.79 6.22 1.19
CA TYR A 91 8.28 7.10 0.14
C TYR A 91 8.47 8.52 0.64
N MET A 92 7.49 9.05 1.37
CA MET A 92 7.58 10.39 1.95
C MET A 92 8.74 10.51 2.94
N GLY A 93 8.95 9.49 3.78
CA GLY A 93 10.08 9.43 4.71
C GLY A 93 11.42 9.41 4.00
N THR A 94 11.57 8.53 3.01
CA THR A 94 12.80 8.42 2.20
C THR A 94 13.09 9.73 1.48
N LYS A 95 12.08 10.36 0.87
CA LYS A 95 12.22 11.64 0.17
C LYS A 95 12.72 12.74 1.11
N LEU A 96 12.14 12.84 2.30
CA LEU A 96 12.51 13.83 3.30
C LEU A 96 13.93 13.59 3.86
N ARG A 97 14.28 12.33 4.16
CA ARG A 97 15.64 11.95 4.58
C ARG A 97 16.68 12.36 3.54
N LYS A 98 16.45 12.05 2.26
CA LYS A 98 17.34 12.45 1.16
C LYS A 98 17.48 13.95 0.98
N GLN A 99 16.44 14.71 1.32
CA GLN A 99 16.43 16.17 1.27
C GLN A 99 17.00 16.82 2.55
N GLY A 100 17.27 16.04 3.61
CA GLY A 100 17.64 16.59 4.91
C GLY A 100 16.56 17.47 5.55
N ARG A 101 15.27 17.22 5.23
CA ARG A 101 14.14 18.03 5.71
C ARG A 101 13.21 17.22 6.59
N THR A 102 12.46 17.92 7.43
CA THR A 102 11.34 17.36 8.19
C THR A 102 10.03 17.57 7.44
N ILE A 103 8.97 16.84 7.80
CA ILE A 103 7.64 17.04 7.18
C ILE A 103 7.09 18.46 7.43
N GLU A 104 7.35 19.00 8.62
CA GLU A 104 7.01 20.37 9.01
C GLU A 104 7.69 21.40 8.10
N THR A 105 9.02 21.33 8.00
CA THR A 105 9.80 22.30 7.22
C THR A 105 9.61 22.12 5.71
N ALA A 106 9.30 20.91 5.25
CA ALA A 106 9.05 20.60 3.85
C ALA A 106 7.69 21.11 3.36
N PHE A 107 6.65 20.96 4.17
CA PHE A 107 5.27 21.15 3.75
C PHE A 107 4.48 22.16 4.60
N GLN A 108 5.16 22.93 5.46
CA GLN A 108 4.60 23.96 6.33
C GLN A 108 3.47 23.42 7.23
N ILE A 109 3.64 22.19 7.74
CA ILE A 109 2.67 21.50 8.60
C ILE A 109 2.93 21.87 10.05
N ARG A 110 1.99 22.59 10.67
CA ARG A 110 2.07 22.99 12.09
C ARG A 110 1.71 21.83 13.04
N ASP A 111 0.81 20.96 12.61
CA ASP A 111 0.29 19.80 13.35
C ASP A 111 1.03 18.50 12.95
N TYR A 112 2.36 18.55 12.88
CA TYR A 112 3.16 17.45 12.32
C TYR A 112 3.01 16.13 13.08
N GLU A 113 2.63 16.16 14.35
CA GLU A 113 2.31 14.98 15.17
C GLU A 113 1.15 14.16 14.59
N GLN A 114 0.24 14.79 13.84
CA GLN A 114 -0.84 14.07 13.15
C GLN A 114 -0.34 13.26 11.95
N TYR A 115 0.91 13.42 11.53
CA TYR A 115 1.48 12.75 10.37
C TYR A 115 2.62 11.81 10.79
N SER A 116 2.79 10.74 10.02
CA SER A 116 3.94 9.86 10.13
C SER A 116 4.51 9.57 8.76
N VAL A 117 5.83 9.67 8.65
CA VAL A 117 6.60 9.35 7.44
C VAL A 117 7.41 8.05 7.62
N HIS A 118 6.99 7.22 8.59
CA HIS A 118 7.48 5.86 8.73
C HIS A 118 6.66 4.93 7.87
N GLY A 119 7.31 3.93 7.27
CA GLY A 119 6.67 2.93 6.42
C GLY A 119 5.52 2.19 7.09
N GLY A 120 4.60 1.69 6.26
CA GLY A 120 3.39 0.98 6.69
C GLY A 120 2.08 1.66 6.29
N GLY A 121 2.09 2.88 5.78
CA GLY A 121 0.95 3.46 5.05
C GLY A 121 1.17 3.37 3.54
N PHE A 122 0.20 2.82 2.81
CA PHE A 122 0.28 2.54 1.38
C PHE A 122 -1.02 2.95 0.65
N PRO A 123 -0.93 3.68 -0.48
CA PRO A 123 -2.11 4.14 -1.21
C PRO A 123 -2.80 3.01 -1.99
N ILE A 124 -4.13 2.97 -1.94
CA ILE A 124 -4.96 2.13 -2.81
C ILE A 124 -5.32 2.95 -4.04
N ARG A 125 -4.96 2.44 -5.21
CA ARG A 125 -5.26 3.03 -6.52
C ARG A 125 -6.07 2.07 -7.36
N VAL A 126 -6.99 2.63 -8.13
CA VAL A 126 -7.82 1.88 -9.08
C VAL A 126 -7.61 2.46 -10.47
N ARG A 127 -7.41 1.59 -11.46
CA ARG A 127 -7.25 1.98 -12.86
C ARG A 127 -8.43 2.84 -13.32
N GLY A 128 -8.14 3.94 -14.01
CA GLY A 128 -9.17 4.89 -14.46
C GLY A 128 -9.65 5.87 -13.38
N THR A 129 -9.11 5.80 -12.16
CA THR A 129 -9.32 6.81 -11.12
C THR A 129 -8.06 7.65 -10.95
N GLU A 130 -8.19 8.97 -10.95
CA GLU A 130 -7.06 9.90 -10.83
C GLU A 130 -6.45 9.89 -9.41
N GLY A 131 -7.31 9.76 -8.40
CA GLY A 131 -6.93 9.87 -6.99
C GLY A 131 -6.70 8.54 -6.27
N VAL A 132 -6.17 8.65 -5.05
CA VAL A 132 -6.13 7.55 -4.07
C VAL A 132 -7.56 7.32 -3.56
N VAL A 133 -8.06 6.09 -3.70
CA VAL A 133 -9.43 5.73 -3.27
C VAL A 133 -9.51 5.28 -1.82
N GLY A 134 -8.37 4.90 -1.24
CA GLY A 134 -8.25 4.45 0.13
C GLY A 134 -6.79 4.21 0.53
N VAL A 135 -6.58 3.75 1.75
CA VAL A 135 -5.26 3.50 2.32
C VAL A 135 -5.26 2.17 3.04
N ILE A 136 -4.18 1.41 2.82
CA ILE A 136 -3.79 0.30 3.67
C ILE A 136 -2.76 0.83 4.67
N ALA A 137 -2.97 0.54 5.94
CA ALA A 137 -2.08 0.90 7.02
C ALA A 137 -1.72 -0.33 7.87
N VAL A 138 -0.44 -0.52 8.14
CA VAL A 138 0.12 -1.56 9.00
C VAL A 138 1.01 -0.91 10.05
N SER A 139 0.95 -1.41 11.28
CA SER A 139 1.77 -0.93 12.40
C SER A 139 2.13 -2.07 13.34
N GLY A 140 3.42 -2.27 13.60
CA GLY A 140 3.92 -3.22 14.59
C GLY A 140 5.25 -3.88 14.23
N LEU A 141 5.67 -3.77 12.96
CA LEU A 141 6.97 -4.24 12.51
C LEU A 141 7.96 -3.07 12.36
N ARG A 142 9.18 -3.40 11.93
CA ARG A 142 10.13 -2.40 11.44
C ARG A 142 9.54 -1.76 10.17
N GLN A 143 9.79 -0.46 9.97
CA GLN A 143 9.11 0.33 8.93
C GLN A 143 9.20 -0.22 7.49
N ASP A 144 10.32 -0.86 7.15
CA ASP A 144 10.55 -1.51 5.87
C ASP A 144 9.67 -2.76 5.73
N LEU A 145 9.52 -3.53 6.80
CA LEU A 145 8.66 -4.71 6.84
C LEU A 145 7.18 -4.33 6.83
N ASP A 146 6.79 -3.32 7.61
CA ASP A 146 5.43 -2.75 7.58
C ASP A 146 5.02 -2.35 6.14
N HIS A 147 5.95 -1.79 5.36
CA HIS A 147 5.72 -1.48 3.95
C HIS A 147 5.67 -2.74 3.07
N LEU A 148 6.64 -3.65 3.23
CA LEU A 148 6.77 -4.84 2.38
C LEU A 148 5.58 -5.78 2.50
N VAL A 149 5.07 -6.03 3.71
CA VAL A 149 3.92 -6.94 3.88
C VAL A 149 2.68 -6.45 3.12
N ILE A 150 2.51 -5.13 2.99
CA ILE A 150 1.44 -4.54 2.20
C ILE A 150 1.70 -4.72 0.70
N TYR A 151 2.88 -4.31 0.24
CA TYR A 151 3.27 -4.39 -1.17
C TYR A 151 3.19 -5.83 -1.71
N GLU A 152 3.73 -6.79 -0.96
CA GLU A 152 3.74 -8.18 -1.36
C GLU A 152 2.33 -8.80 -1.36
N ALA A 153 1.47 -8.43 -0.40
CA ALA A 153 0.07 -8.87 -0.40
C ALA A 153 -0.71 -8.31 -1.59
N LEU A 154 -0.52 -7.04 -1.92
CA LEU A 154 -1.11 -6.42 -3.12
C LEU A 154 -0.65 -7.12 -4.40
N LYS A 155 0.65 -7.41 -4.52
CA LYS A 155 1.17 -8.17 -5.68
C LYS A 155 0.58 -9.56 -5.79
N ALA A 156 0.52 -10.29 -4.67
CA ALA A 156 -0.08 -11.62 -4.65
C ALA A 156 -1.56 -11.57 -5.05
N TYR A 157 -2.32 -10.63 -4.50
CA TYR A 157 -3.73 -10.42 -4.85
C TYR A 157 -3.92 -10.11 -6.34
N ILE A 158 -3.12 -9.20 -6.88
CA ILE A 158 -3.19 -8.83 -8.30
C ILE A 158 -2.82 -10.02 -9.19
N ALA A 159 -1.77 -10.77 -8.85
CA ALA A 159 -1.37 -11.94 -9.63
C ALA A 159 -2.45 -13.04 -9.64
N ALA A 160 -3.17 -13.22 -8.52
CA ALA A 160 -4.26 -14.18 -8.41
C ALA A 160 -5.55 -13.73 -9.13
N ASN A 161 -5.76 -12.42 -9.29
CA ASN A 161 -7.00 -11.82 -9.80
C ASN A 161 -6.84 -11.08 -11.14
N GLN A 162 -5.68 -11.21 -11.80
CA GLN A 162 -5.53 -10.74 -13.18
C GLN A 162 -6.32 -11.66 -14.12
N PRO A 163 -7.11 -11.10 -15.06
CA PRO A 163 -7.63 -11.91 -16.15
C PRO A 163 -6.45 -12.52 -16.92
N ALA A 164 -6.55 -13.80 -17.30
CA ALA A 164 -5.55 -14.44 -18.15
C ALA A 164 -5.24 -13.55 -19.35
N PRO A 165 -3.97 -13.47 -19.82
CA PRO A 165 -3.63 -12.64 -20.96
C PRO A 165 -4.54 -13.02 -22.13
N THR A 166 -5.36 -12.06 -22.57
CA THR A 166 -6.22 -12.24 -23.72
C THR A 166 -5.33 -12.44 -24.93
N THR A 167 -5.26 -13.66 -25.46
CA THR A 167 -4.62 -13.98 -26.75
C THR A 167 -5.46 -13.35 -27.87
N ALA A 168 -5.42 -12.03 -28.00
CA ALA A 168 -6.08 -11.31 -29.07
C ALA A 168 -5.08 -11.10 -30.21
N GLY A 169 -5.27 -11.85 -31.31
CA GLY A 169 -4.81 -11.43 -32.63
C GLY A 169 -3.67 -12.23 -33.27
N ILE A 170 -3.82 -13.54 -33.46
CA ILE A 170 -3.33 -14.18 -34.70
C ILE A 170 -4.56 -14.49 -35.54
N THR A 171 -5.13 -13.46 -36.17
CA THR A 171 -5.97 -13.68 -37.35
C THR A 171 -5.07 -14.21 -38.45
N LYS A 172 -5.06 -15.54 -38.59
CA LYS A 172 -4.47 -16.22 -39.74
C LYS A 172 -5.30 -15.78 -40.96
N GLY A 173 -4.73 -14.87 -41.76
CA GLY A 173 -5.28 -14.49 -43.04
C GLY A 173 -5.35 -15.72 -43.94
N LEU A 174 -6.55 -16.27 -44.10
CA LEU A 174 -6.91 -17.11 -45.23
C LEU A 174 -7.33 -16.15 -46.34
N ASN A 175 -6.38 -15.76 -47.18
CA ASN A 175 -6.70 -15.23 -48.49
C ASN A 175 -6.50 -16.35 -49.50
N ASP A 176 -7.62 -16.84 -50.01
CA ASP A 176 -7.76 -17.36 -51.35
C ASP A 176 -7.06 -16.44 -52.36
N THR A 177 -6.23 -17.04 -53.22
CA THR A 177 -6.21 -16.69 -54.64
C THR A 177 -6.06 -17.97 -55.42
N GLY A 178 -7.16 -18.41 -56.03
CA GLY A 178 -7.10 -19.28 -57.18
C GLY A 178 -6.33 -18.59 -58.32
N ILE A 179 -5.48 -19.36 -58.97
CA ILE A 179 -5.33 -19.62 -60.41
C ILE A 179 -4.53 -20.93 -60.50
#